data_AF-A0A1W9PKA9-F1
#
_entry.id   AF-A0A1W9PKA9-F1
#
_cell.length_a   1.000
_cell.length_b   1.000
_cell.length_c   1.000
_cell.angle_alpha   90.00
_cell.angle_beta   90.00
_cell.angle_gamma   90.00
#
_symmetry.space_group_name_H-M   'P 1'
#
loop_
_entity.id
_entity.type
_entity.pdbx_description
1 polymer ?
#
loop_
_entity_poly.entity_id
_entity_poly.type
_entity_poly.pdbx_seq_one_letter_code
_entity_poly.pdbx_strand_id
1 'polypeptide(L)'
;MMPFSDKDIYEAVKNQLPTASSYVSSHGGGITLLGTKDGTVYIELIGTCHGCAMSLMTTKMVVQRELRRLIHPELNVVNVDGTPDNVLPADVYKEAEAESLKPEKVKEGLIDKIKNLF
;
A
#
# COMPACT_ATOMS: atom_id res chain seq x y z
N MET A 1 -0.86 1.74 18.68
CA MET A 1 0.03 2.81 18.19
C MET A 1 0.83 2.25 17.02
N MET A 2 0.75 2.88 15.85
CA MET A 2 1.38 2.38 14.63
C MET A 2 2.92 2.45 14.75
N PRO A 3 3.66 1.31 14.66
CA PRO A 3 5.11 1.32 14.84
C PRO A 3 5.89 1.46 13.51
N PHE A 4 5.20 1.55 12.37
CA PHE A 4 5.79 1.51 11.03
C PHE A 4 5.59 2.84 10.29
N SER A 5 6.52 3.18 9.41
CA SER A 5 6.37 4.34 8.53
C SER A 5 5.37 4.06 7.41
N ASP A 6 4.80 5.12 6.81
CA ASP A 6 3.87 4.98 5.68
C ASP A 6 4.49 4.25 4.50
N LYS A 7 5.79 4.47 4.27
CA LYS A 7 6.57 3.76 3.26
C LYS A 7 6.64 2.26 3.54
N ASP A 8 6.93 1.86 4.77
CA ASP A 8 7.01 0.44 5.13
C ASP A 8 5.64 -0.24 5.00
N ILE A 9 4.58 0.45 5.40
CA ILE A 9 3.21 -0.03 5.26
C ILE A 9 2.85 -0.14 3.78
N TYR A 10 3.20 0.84 2.96
CA TYR A 10 2.95 0.82 1.52
C TYR A 10 3.60 -0.39 0.87
N GLU A 11 4.88 -0.64 1.14
CA GLU A 11 5.61 -1.79 0.62
C GLU A 11 5.01 -3.12 1.10
N ALA A 12 4.67 -3.21 2.39
CA ALA A 12 4.03 -4.39 2.94
C ALA A 12 2.67 -4.66 2.27
N VAL A 13 1.84 -3.62 2.11
CA VAL A 13 0.55 -3.73 1.43
C VAL A 13 0.76 -4.11 -0.03
N LYS A 14 1.64 -3.44 -0.76
CA LYS A 14 1.94 -3.75 -2.17
C LYS A 14 2.31 -5.22 -2.38
N ASN A 15 3.12 -5.78 -1.49
CA ASN A 15 3.52 -7.19 -1.55
C ASN A 15 2.40 -8.18 -1.15
N GLN A 16 1.51 -7.80 -0.23
CA GLN A 16 0.44 -8.65 0.29
C GLN A 16 -0.91 -8.45 -0.40
N LEU A 17 -1.06 -7.39 -1.21
CA LEU A 17 -2.29 -7.04 -1.90
C LEU A 17 -2.80 -8.15 -2.81
N PRO A 18 -1.96 -8.88 -3.59
CA PRO A 18 -2.43 -9.99 -4.41
C PRO A 18 -3.15 -11.08 -3.61
N THR A 19 -2.65 -11.38 -2.41
CA THR A 19 -3.28 -12.32 -1.48
C THR A 19 -4.57 -11.74 -0.92
N ALA A 20 -4.55 -10.49 -0.47
CA ALA A 20 -5.73 -9.81 0.07
C ALA A 20 -6.85 -9.59 -0.97
N SER A 21 -6.49 -9.44 -2.25
CA SER A 21 -7.44 -9.22 -3.35
C SER A 21 -8.11 -10.49 -3.86
N SER A 22 -7.65 -11.69 -3.44
CA SER A 22 -8.16 -12.96 -3.98
C SER A 22 -9.69 -13.06 -3.89
N TYR A 23 -10.28 -12.62 -2.78
CA TYR A 23 -11.75 -12.61 -2.62
C TYR A 23 -12.42 -11.70 -3.66
N VAL A 24 -11.87 -10.51 -3.89
CA VAL A 24 -12.40 -9.50 -4.82
C VAL A 24 -12.29 -9.99 -6.26
N SER A 25 -11.13 -10.53 -6.64
CA SER A 25 -10.88 -11.08 -7.97
C SER A 25 -11.80 -12.25 -8.31
N SER A 26 -12.09 -13.14 -7.34
CA SER A 26 -13.03 -14.25 -7.53
C SER A 26 -14.48 -13.80 -7.76
N HIS A 27 -14.83 -12.56 -7.41
CA HIS A 27 -16.16 -11.97 -7.63
C HIS A 27 -16.19 -10.99 -8.83
N GLY A 28 -15.13 -10.99 -9.66
CA GLY A 28 -15.04 -10.15 -10.87
C GLY A 28 -14.68 -8.68 -10.61
N GLY A 29 -14.12 -8.38 -9.44
CA GLY A 29 -13.60 -7.06 -9.10
C GLY A 29 -12.08 -6.98 -9.13
N GLY A 30 -11.55 -5.85 -8.70
CA GLY A 30 -10.12 -5.64 -8.48
C GLY A 30 -9.86 -4.57 -7.44
N ILE A 31 -8.59 -4.42 -7.05
CA ILE A 31 -8.14 -3.41 -6.08
C ILE A 31 -6.92 -2.69 -6.64
N THR A 32 -6.95 -1.37 -6.61
CA THR A 32 -5.79 -0.51 -6.86
C THR A 32 -5.32 0.11 -5.55
N LEU A 33 -4.02 0.02 -5.24
CA LEU A 33 -3.43 0.73 -4.11
C LEU A 33 -3.15 2.19 -4.51
N LEU A 34 -3.73 3.13 -3.77
CA LEU A 34 -3.56 4.57 -4.05
C LEU A 34 -2.52 5.24 -3.18
N GLY A 35 -2.27 4.70 -1.98
CA GLY A 35 -1.30 5.24 -1.04
C GLY A 35 -1.56 4.82 0.41
N THR A 36 -0.70 5.28 1.30
CA THR A 36 -0.78 5.02 2.74
C THR A 36 -0.52 6.30 3.53
N LYS A 37 -1.17 6.42 4.70
CA LYS A 37 -0.94 7.51 5.65
C LYS A 37 -1.38 7.12 7.06
N ASP A 38 -0.51 7.29 8.05
CA ASP A 38 -0.77 7.08 9.47
C ASP A 38 -1.49 5.74 9.76
N GLY A 39 -1.10 4.67 9.06
CA GLY A 39 -1.74 3.36 9.20
C GLY A 39 -3.05 3.15 8.46
N THR A 40 -3.49 4.15 7.70
CA THR A 40 -4.61 4.05 6.78
C THR A 40 -4.10 3.75 5.37
N VAL A 41 -4.64 2.71 4.78
CA VAL A 41 -4.39 2.27 3.41
C VAL A 41 -5.53 2.78 2.55
N TYR A 42 -5.21 3.54 1.52
CA TYR A 42 -6.17 4.06 0.56
C TYR A 42 -6.16 3.16 -0.67
N ILE A 43 -7.33 2.64 -1.01
CA ILE A 43 -7.52 1.77 -2.16
C ILE A 43 -8.66 2.29 -3.03
N GLU A 44 -8.69 1.83 -4.27
CA GLU A 44 -9.84 1.96 -5.15
C GLU A 44 -10.32 0.56 -5.53
N LEU A 45 -11.59 0.27 -5.27
CA LEU A 45 -12.26 -0.95 -5.73
C LEU A 45 -12.78 -0.73 -7.15
N ILE A 46 -12.35 -1.60 -8.06
CA ILE A 46 -12.73 -1.58 -9.49
C ILE A 46 -13.59 -2.79 -9.87
N GLY A 47 -14.27 -2.69 -11.01
CA GLY A 47 -15.09 -3.78 -11.57
C GLY A 47 -16.47 -3.90 -10.90
N THR A 48 -16.95 -5.13 -10.71
CA THR A 48 -18.30 -5.42 -10.19
C THR A 48 -18.54 -4.84 -8.78
N CYS A 49 -17.48 -4.67 -7.99
CA CYS A 49 -17.53 -4.15 -6.62
C CYS A 49 -17.76 -2.63 -6.53
N HIS A 50 -17.58 -1.88 -7.62
CA HIS A 50 -17.70 -0.41 -7.61
C HIS A 50 -19.17 0.07 -7.62
N GLY A 51 -20.09 -0.69 -8.23
CA GLY A 51 -21.45 -0.22 -8.55
C GLY A 51 -22.53 -0.43 -7.47
N CYS A 52 -22.22 -1.10 -6.35
CA CYS A 52 -23.20 -1.40 -5.31
C CYS A 52 -22.65 -1.07 -3.91
N ALA A 53 -23.25 -0.08 -3.24
CA ALA A 53 -22.80 0.42 -1.94
C ALA A 53 -22.71 -0.69 -0.86
N MET A 54 -23.65 -1.64 -0.87
CA MET A 54 -23.65 -2.73 0.11
C MET A 54 -22.49 -3.71 -0.12
N SER A 55 -22.18 -4.02 -1.39
CA SER A 55 -21.06 -4.88 -1.75
C SER A 55 -19.71 -4.21 -1.49
N LEU A 56 -19.65 -2.89 -1.65
CA LEU A 56 -18.44 -2.10 -1.41
C LEU A 56 -18.03 -2.15 0.06
N MET A 57 -18.97 -1.95 0.99
CA MET A 57 -18.69 -2.02 2.43
C MET A 57 -18.21 -3.41 2.86
N THR A 58 -18.87 -4.48 2.43
CA THR A 58 -18.50 -5.86 2.79
C THR A 58 -17.14 -6.22 2.22
N THR A 59 -16.89 -5.89 0.96
CA THR A 59 -15.60 -6.14 0.29
C THR A 59 -14.46 -5.41 0.99
N LYS A 60 -14.65 -4.12 1.31
CA LYS A 60 -13.67 -3.32 2.08
C LYS A 60 -13.34 -3.97 3.42
N MET A 61 -14.35 -4.47 4.14
CA MET A 61 -14.15 -5.14 5.43
C MET A 61 -13.36 -6.45 5.30
N VAL A 62 -13.61 -7.23 4.26
CA VAL A 62 -12.84 -8.46 3.98
C VAL A 62 -11.37 -8.14 3.70
N VAL A 63 -11.12 -7.17 2.83
CA VAL A 63 -9.75 -6.72 2.48
C VAL A 63 -9.03 -6.18 3.72
N GLN A 64 -9.70 -5.34 4.51
CA GLN A 64 -9.14 -4.78 5.74
C GLN A 64 -8.81 -5.87 6.76
N ARG A 65 -9.68 -6.87 6.93
CA ARG A 65 -9.42 -8.01 7.82
C ARG A 65 -8.19 -8.79 7.38
N GLU A 66 -8.03 -9.00 6.08
CA GLU A 66 -6.92 -9.77 5.55
C GLU A 66 -5.59 -9.00 5.63
N LEU A 67 -5.57 -7.71 5.29
CA LEU A 67 -4.38 -6.87 5.49
C LEU A 67 -3.98 -6.77 6.96
N ARG A 68 -4.96 -6.71 7.88
CA ARG A 68 -4.70 -6.76 9.33
C ARG A 68 -4.06 -8.05 9.77
N ARG A 69 -4.48 -9.18 9.18
CA ARG A 69 -3.93 -10.51 9.46
C ARG A 69 -2.51 -10.66 8.93
N LEU A 70 -2.24 -10.11 7.75
CA LEU A 70 -0.96 -10.25 7.04
C LEU A 70 0.11 -9.27 7.52
N ILE A 71 -0.29 -8.06 7.94
CA ILE A 71 0.65 -6.95 8.19
C ILE A 71 0.56 -6.48 9.66
N HIS A 72 -0.56 -5.87 10.05
CA HIS A 72 -0.72 -5.33 11.41
C HIS A 72 -2.20 -5.11 11.80
N PRO A 73 -2.63 -5.48 13.02
CA PRO A 73 -4.03 -5.43 13.44
C PRO A 73 -4.66 -4.03 13.48
N GLU A 74 -3.85 -2.98 13.64
CA GLU A 74 -4.33 -1.59 13.70
C GLU A 74 -4.52 -0.94 12.32
N LEU A 75 -4.21 -1.61 11.21
CA LEU A 75 -4.40 -1.02 9.88
C LEU A 75 -5.86 -0.63 9.63
N ASN A 76 -6.06 0.49 8.95
CA ASN A 76 -7.36 0.90 8.46
C ASN A 76 -7.37 0.89 6.93
N VAL A 77 -8.53 0.67 6.32
CA VAL A 77 -8.69 0.70 4.86
C VAL A 77 -9.83 1.63 4.49
N VAL A 78 -9.54 2.55 3.59
CA VAL A 78 -10.49 3.49 3.01
C VAL A 78 -10.57 3.22 1.51
N ASN A 79 -11.79 3.01 1.01
CA ASN A 79 -12.04 2.97 -0.42
C ASN A 79 -12.31 4.39 -0.90
N VAL A 80 -11.53 4.87 -1.86
CA VAL A 80 -11.74 6.14 -2.53
C VAL A 80 -12.75 5.94 -3.66
N ASP A 81 -13.91 6.55 -3.54
CA ASP A 81 -15.03 6.44 -4.49
C ASP A 81 -15.47 7.79 -5.08
N GLY A 82 -14.70 8.85 -4.80
CA GLY A 82 -15.01 10.20 -5.27
C GLY A 82 -16.14 10.89 -4.51
N THR A 83 -16.70 10.27 -3.46
CA THR A 83 -17.63 10.95 -2.55
C THR A 83 -16.88 11.92 -1.63
N PRO A 84 -17.55 12.97 -1.11
CA PRO A 84 -16.91 13.94 -0.21
C PRO A 84 -16.30 13.31 1.05
N ASP A 85 -16.84 12.18 1.49
CA ASP A 85 -16.43 11.49 2.72
C ASP A 85 -15.22 10.56 2.50
N ASN A 86 -14.88 10.23 1.25
CA ASN A 86 -13.88 9.23 0.88
C ASN A 86 -12.89 9.80 -0.16
N VAL A 87 -12.30 10.95 0.17
CA VAL A 87 -11.31 11.61 -0.69
C VAL A 87 -9.90 11.14 -0.33
N LEU A 88 -9.05 10.97 -1.35
CA LEU A 88 -7.63 10.71 -1.15
C LEU A 88 -6.95 11.99 -0.61
N PRO A 89 -6.25 11.94 0.55
CA PRO A 89 -5.53 13.09 1.07
C PRO A 89 -4.46 13.59 0.09
N ALA A 90 -4.05 14.85 0.21
CA ALA A 90 -2.95 15.38 -0.63
C ALA A 90 -1.56 14.88 -0.18
N ASP A 91 -1.44 14.43 1.08
CA ASP A 91 -0.20 14.07 1.76
C ASP A 91 -0.05 12.57 2.04
N VAL A 92 -0.78 11.72 1.31
CA VAL A 92 -0.54 10.26 1.33
C VAL A 92 0.80 9.92 0.68
N TYR A 93 1.49 8.93 1.24
CA TYR A 93 2.64 8.32 0.59
C TYR A 93 2.22 7.57 -0.67
N LYS A 94 2.86 7.91 -1.80
CA LYS A 94 2.75 7.22 -3.08
C LYS A 94 4.13 6.87 -3.61
N GLU A 95 4.22 5.77 -4.34
CA GLU A 95 5.49 5.31 -4.91
C GLU A 95 6.12 6.32 -5.88
N ALA A 96 5.32 7.15 -6.56
CA ALA A 96 5.81 8.21 -7.46
C ALA A 96 6.61 9.33 -6.76
N GLU A 97 6.37 9.59 -5.47
CA GLU A 97 7.12 10.59 -4.68
C GLU A 97 8.40 10.02 -4.05
N ALA A 98 8.50 8.70 -3.91
CA ALA A 98 9.69 8.03 -3.38
C ALA A 98 10.84 7.94 -4.40
N GLU A 99 10.54 8.00 -5.69
CA GLU A 99 11.55 8.01 -6.75
C GLU A 99 12.31 9.36 -6.84
N SER A 100 11.71 10.45 -6.33
CA SER A 100 12.28 11.81 -6.36
C SER A 100 13.04 12.20 -5.08
N LEU A 101 13.01 11.36 -4.03
CA LEU A 101 13.70 11.54 -2.75
C LEU A 101 14.75 10.45 -2.48
N LYS A 102 15.52 10.05 -3.49
CA LYS A 102 16.77 9.29 -3.29
C LYS A 102 17.95 10.27 -3.15
N PRO A 103 18.44 10.61 -1.95
CA PRO A 103 19.86 10.92 -1.83
C PRO A 103 20.63 9.63 -2.09
N GLU A 104 21.38 9.62 -3.18
CA GLU A 104 22.37 8.62 -3.51
C GLU A 104 23.45 8.48 -2.40
N LYS A 105 23.94 7.24 -2.23
CA LYS A 105 25.25 6.81 -1.66
C LYS A 105 25.38 6.75 -0.12
N VAL A 106 26.09 5.82 0.53
CA VAL A 106 27.08 4.80 0.14
C VAL A 106 27.34 3.86 1.34
N LYS A 107 27.64 2.57 1.09
CA LYS A 107 28.69 1.87 1.84
C LYS A 107 29.60 1.14 0.85
N GLU A 108 30.65 1.86 0.47
CA GLU A 108 31.91 1.30 -0.01
C GLU A 108 32.59 0.60 1.16
N GLY A 109 33.25 -0.50 0.86
CA GLY A 109 34.27 -1.06 1.74
C GLY A 109 34.32 -2.58 1.72
N LEU A 110 34.96 -3.15 0.70
CA LEU A 110 36.08 -4.05 0.93
C LEU A 110 36.80 -4.36 -0.39
N ILE A 111 38.02 -3.81 -0.49
CA ILE A 111 39.20 -4.40 -1.15
C ILE A 111 39.04 -4.78 -2.63
N ASP A 112 39.32 -3.81 -3.50
CA ASP A 112 40.34 -4.01 -4.55
C ASP A 112 40.98 -2.66 -4.89
N LYS A 113 41.56 -2.04 -3.85
CA LYS A 113 42.60 -1.04 -4.05
C LYS A 113 43.80 -1.77 -4.66
N ILE A 114 44.09 -1.52 -5.93
CA ILE A 114 45.24 -0.71 -6.40
C ILE A 114 46.43 -0.62 -5.41
N LYS A 115 46.85 -1.73 -4.80
CA LYS A 115 48.03 -1.84 -3.94
C LYS A 115 48.64 -3.23 -4.08
N ASN A 116 49.02 -3.53 -5.31
CA ASN A 116 50.41 -3.73 -5.70
C ASN A 116 50.41 -3.19 -7.15
N LEU A 117 50.71 -1.91 -7.43
CA LEU A 117 51.99 -1.24 -7.22
C LEU A 117 53.12 -2.24 -7.49
N PHE A 118 53.77 -2.09 -8.64
CA PHE A 118 54.88 -2.93 -9.11
C PHE A 118 54.50 -4.31 -9.68
#